data_AF-A0A7J9K5X3-F1
#
_entry.id   AF-A0A7J9K5X3-F1
#
_cell.length_a   1.000
_cell.length_b   1.000
_cell.length_c   1.000
_cell.angle_alpha   90.00
_cell.angle_beta   90.00
_cell.angle_gamma   90.00
#
_symmetry.space_group_name_H-M   'P 1'
#
loop_
_entity.id
_entity.type
_entity.pdbx_description
1 polymer ?
#
loop_
_entity_poly.entity_id
_entity_poly.type
_entity_poly.pdbx_seq_one_letter_code
_entity_poly.pdbx_strand_id
1 'polypeptide(L)' 'MISITRAFGNRVVKKYVIAKPEIQEAVALAWAEEAETTAKRLTYIAFTGMEQKITFGWNFQCIVIKFHHPESA' A
#
# COMPACT_ATOMS: atom_id res chain seq x y z
N MET A 1 -10.84 16.42 9.09
CA MET A 1 -10.50 16.67 7.67
C MET A 1 -10.38 15.33 6.98
N ILE A 2 -11.02 15.13 5.82
CA ILE A 2 -10.87 13.90 5.03
C ILE A 2 -9.87 14.21 3.91
N SER A 3 -8.79 13.45 3.82
CA SER A 3 -7.71 13.63 2.84
C SER A 3 -7.90 12.83 1.54
N ILE A 4 -9.04 12.12 1.40
CA ILE A 4 -9.34 11.20 0.29
C ILE A 4 -10.74 11.43 -0.26
N THR A 5 -10.92 11.20 -1.56
CA THR A 5 -12.22 11.34 -2.27
C THR A 5 -12.98 10.02 -2.36
N ARG A 6 -12.35 8.90 -2.00
CA ARG A 6 -12.91 7.56 -2.10
C ARG A 6 -12.57 6.72 -0.89
N ALA A 7 -13.59 6.10 -0.31
CA ALA A 7 -13.46 5.19 0.84
C ALA A 7 -14.77 4.44 1.09
N PHE A 8 -14.68 3.30 1.75
CA PHE A 8 -15.85 2.64 2.34
C PHE A 8 -16.39 3.44 3.54
N GLY A 9 -17.69 3.36 3.80
CA GLY A 9 -18.33 4.01 4.95
C GLY A 9 -18.65 5.50 4.72
N ASN A 10 -18.16 6.37 5.63
CA ASN A 10 -18.30 7.83 5.57
C ASN A 10 -19.73 8.34 5.27
N ARG A 11 -20.73 7.78 5.95
CA ARG A 11 -22.17 7.99 5.66
C ARG A 11 -22.58 9.46 5.57
N VAL A 12 -22.03 10.31 6.46
CA VAL A 12 -22.38 11.74 6.56
C VAL A 12 -21.94 12.54 5.32
N VAL A 13 -20.92 12.07 4.59
CA VAL A 13 -20.32 12.79 3.44
C VAL A 13 -20.38 11.98 2.13
N LYS A 14 -21.33 11.05 2.01
CA LYS A 14 -21.48 10.18 0.82
C LYS A 14 -21.60 10.91 -0.52
N LYS A 15 -22.02 12.18 -0.52
CA LYS A 15 -22.06 13.01 -1.74
C LYS A 15 -20.67 13.37 -2.26
N TYR A 16 -19.66 13.42 -1.38
CA TYR A 16 -18.29 13.80 -1.70
C TYR A 16 -17.31 12.62 -1.67
N VAL A 17 -17.61 11.58 -0.86
CA VAL A 17 -16.77 10.39 -0.72
C VAL A 17 -17.44 9.20 -1.40
N ILE A 18 -16.83 8.74 -2.48
CA ILE A 18 -17.37 7.69 -3.37
C ILE A 18 -16.83 6.31 -2.94
N ALA A 19 -17.69 5.29 -2.92
CA ALA A 19 -17.29 3.92 -2.54
C ALA A 19 -16.85 3.04 -3.73
N LYS A 20 -17.04 3.50 -4.98
CA LYS A 20 -16.70 2.74 -6.19
C LYS A 20 -15.17 2.65 -6.35
N PRO A 21 -14.59 1.43 -6.46
CA PRO A 21 -13.16 1.26 -6.69
C PRO A 21 -12.76 1.52 -8.15
N GLU A 22 -11.48 1.77 -8.37
CA GLU A 22 -10.84 1.72 -9.70
C GLU A 22 -10.13 0.37 -9.85
N ILE A 23 -10.28 -0.26 -11.02
CA ILE A 23 -9.67 -1.55 -11.34
C ILE A 23 -8.65 -1.30 -12.45
N GLN A 24 -7.41 -1.76 -12.25
CA GLN A 24 -6.30 -1.60 -13.18
C GLN A 24 -5.54 -2.92 -13.31
N GLU A 25 -4.91 -3.12 -14.47
CA GLU A 25 -3.94 -4.21 -14.67
C GLU A 25 -2.62 -3.89 -13.96
N ALA A 26 -1.71 -4.87 -13.86
CA ALA A 26 -0.49 -4.76 -13.06
C ALA A 26 0.34 -3.51 -13.41
N VAL A 27 0.58 -2.65 -12.40
CA VAL A 27 1.20 -1.33 -12.59
C VAL A 27 2.73 -1.39 -12.60
N ALA A 28 3.34 -2.32 -11.86
CA ALA A 28 4.79 -2.54 -11.85
C ALA A 28 5.15 -3.92 -11.26
N LEU A 29 6.21 -4.55 -11.79
CA LEU A 29 6.87 -5.71 -11.21
C LEU A 29 8.28 -5.33 -10.80
N ALA A 30 8.69 -5.68 -9.58
CA ALA A 30 10.03 -5.43 -9.06
C ALA A 30 10.73 -6.74 -8.76
N TRP A 31 12.03 -6.78 -9.02
CA TRP A 31 12.89 -7.89 -8.61
C TRP A 31 13.20 -7.72 -7.13
N ALA A 32 12.96 -8.76 -6.33
CA ALA A 32 13.15 -8.70 -4.89
C ALA A 32 13.69 -10.03 -4.36
N GLU A 33 14.29 -9.97 -3.17
CA GLU A 33 14.65 -11.14 -2.36
C GLU A 33 13.38 -11.88 -1.88
N GLU A 34 13.51 -12.77 -0.89
CA GLU A 34 12.36 -13.38 -0.23
C GLU A 34 11.36 -12.33 0.28
N ALA A 35 10.07 -12.67 0.14
CA ALA A 35 8.97 -11.74 0.36
C ALA A 35 8.98 -11.15 1.78
N GLU A 36 9.27 -11.98 2.79
CA GLU A 36 9.32 -11.55 4.19
C GLU A 36 10.46 -10.57 4.46
N THR A 37 11.67 -10.85 3.96
CA THR A 37 12.83 -9.96 4.12
C THR A 37 12.56 -8.60 3.49
N THR A 38 11.97 -8.61 2.30
CA THR A 38 11.57 -7.40 1.58
C THR A 38 10.52 -6.60 2.37
N ALA A 39 9.49 -7.26 2.90
CA ALA A 39 8.45 -6.61 3.71
C ALA A 39 9.02 -5.96 4.99
N LYS A 40 9.91 -6.66 5.70
CA LYS A 40 10.61 -6.12 6.88
C LYS A 40 11.46 -4.91 6.53
N ARG A 41 12.23 -4.98 5.43
CA ARG A 41 13.05 -3.87 4.95
C ARG A 41 12.21 -2.65 4.58
N LEU A 42 11.13 -2.82 3.83
CA LEU A 42 10.22 -1.72 3.45
C LEU A 42 9.60 -1.07 4.68
N THR A 43 9.17 -1.87 5.65
CA THR A 43 8.64 -1.36 6.93
C THR A 43 9.68 -0.56 7.71
N TYR A 44 10.91 -1.07 7.79
CA TYR A 44 12.00 -0.38 8.47
C TYR A 44 12.35 0.95 7.78
N ILE A 45 12.51 0.94 6.45
CA ILE A 45 12.79 2.15 5.66
C ILE A 45 11.67 3.17 5.81
N ALA A 46 10.40 2.73 5.77
CA ALA A 46 9.28 3.62 6.01
C ALA A 46 9.33 4.22 7.40
N PHE A 47 9.65 3.42 8.44
CA PHE A 47 9.75 3.91 9.81
C PHE A 47 10.90 4.92 10.00
N THR A 48 12.10 4.62 9.48
CA THR A 48 13.29 5.44 9.69
C THR A 48 13.42 6.63 8.74
N GLY A 49 12.92 6.49 7.51
CA GLY A 49 12.91 7.56 6.50
C GLY A 49 11.89 8.67 6.80
N MET A 50 11.01 8.48 7.78
CA MET A 50 10.08 9.50 8.27
C MET A 50 10.79 10.47 9.23
N GLU A 51 11.80 11.20 8.75
CA GLU A 51 12.34 12.37 9.46
C GLU A 51 11.35 13.57 9.46
N GLN A 52 10.36 13.53 8.58
CA GLN A 52 9.34 14.58 8.44
C GLN A 52 8.25 14.44 9.51
N LYS A 53 8.11 15.48 10.35
CA LYS A 53 7.15 15.64 11.48
C LYS A 53 5.67 15.37 11.12
N ILE A 54 5.32 15.35 9.83
CA ILE A 54 3.95 15.18 9.30
C ILE A 54 3.47 13.72 9.38
N THR A 55 4.41 12.76 9.39
CA THR A 55 4.12 11.31 9.32
C THR A 55 4.13 10.61 10.68
N PHE A 56 4.49 11.33 11.75
CA PHE A 56 4.54 10.78 13.09
C PHE A 56 3.11 10.42 13.57
N GLY A 57 2.87 9.13 13.85
CA GLY A 57 1.57 8.62 14.29
C GLY A 57 0.65 8.04 13.20
N TRP A 58 1.17 7.84 11.98
CA TRP A 58 0.42 7.15 10.92
C TRP A 58 0.62 5.63 11.01
N ASN A 59 -0.42 4.87 10.67
CA ASN A 59 -0.30 3.41 10.54
C ASN A 59 0.40 3.07 9.22
N PHE A 60 1.36 2.14 9.27
CA PHE A 60 2.04 1.61 8.08
C PHE A 60 1.71 0.13 7.89
N GLN A 61 1.41 -0.25 6.64
CA GLN A 61 1.20 -1.65 6.25
C GLN A 61 1.78 -1.87 4.85
N CYS A 62 2.52 -2.96 4.66
CA CYS A 62 2.99 -3.41 3.35
C CYS A 62 2.62 -4.88 3.13
N ILE A 63 2.39 -5.26 1.88
CA ILE A 63 2.14 -6.64 1.45
C ILE A 63 3.12 -6.93 0.32
N VAL A 64 3.90 -8.00 0.44
CA VAL A 64 4.86 -8.45 -0.57
C VAL A 64 4.47 -9.85 -1.01
N ILE A 65 4.36 -10.05 -2.32
CA ILE A 65 3.97 -11.32 -2.93
C ILE A 65 5.08 -11.76 -3.87
N LYS A 66 5.62 -12.96 -3.66
CA LYS A 66 6.57 -13.60 -4.58
C LYS A 66 5.79 -14.49 -5.54
N PHE A 67 5.74 -14.09 -6.81
CA PHE A 67 5.14 -14.92 -7.85
C PHE A 67 6.08 -16.10 -8.15
N HIS A 68 5.56 -17.33 -8.03
CA HIS A 68 6.26 -18.50 -8.54
C HIS A 68 5.92 -18.64 -10.02
N HIS A 69 6.90 -18.47 -10.89
CA HIS A 69 6.78 -18.92 -12.27
C HIS A 69 7.17 -20.39 -12.29
N PRO A 70 6.28 -21.32 -12.71
CA PRO A 70 6.72 -22.67 -12.98
C PRO A 70 7.80 -22.60 -14.06
N GLU A 71 8.91 -23.32 -13.88
CA GLU A 71 9.86 -23.54 -14.97
C GLU A 71 9.07 -24.10 -16.14
N SER A 72 9.09 -23.38 -17.27
CA SER A 72 8.53 -23.86 -18.52
C SER A 72 9.19 -25.20 -18.85
N ALA A 73 8.40 -26.28 -18.81
CA ALA A 73 8.78 -27.60 -19.30
C ALA A 73 9.16 -27.55 -20.79
#